data_AF-I3VPA9-F1
#
_entry.id   AF-I3VPA9-F1
#
_cell.length_a   1.000
_cell.length_b   1.000
_cell.length_c   1.000
_cell.angle_alpha   90.00
_cell.angle_beta   90.00
_cell.angle_gamma   90.00
#
_symmetry.space_group_name_H-M   'P 1'
#
loop_
_entity.id
_entity.type
_entity.pdbx_description
1 polymer ?
#
loop_
_entity_poly.entity_id
_entity_poly.type
_entity_poly.pdbx_seq_one_letter_code
_entity_poly.pdbx_strand_id
1 'polypeptide(L)'
;GRGFLHGLYYSMRAIHYNKERTSKTYFYRLSDDSYSIFKNFISKSRMKLSGVSHTDDLGYLFAMSQEYNIGWYTLRIYSEIPKEAQETHKKMITLWTNFAKTGDPLKSWISEKKRPKPPYGDISEITWNPFNIKDPKYLDMANEGFNMKNFEEQQRMEPWNELHAEYHRYILDLEEKRKLKEKK
;
A
#
# COMPACT_ATOMS: atom_id res chain seq x y z
N GLY A 1 11.43 -2.72 6.88
CA GLY A 1 10.57 -1.52 6.81
C GLY A 1 9.67 -1.35 8.02
N ARG A 2 10.23 -1.27 9.24
CA ARG A 2 9.40 -1.07 10.47
C ARG A 2 8.86 0.36 10.58
N GLY A 3 9.66 1.37 10.21
CA GLY A 3 9.21 2.76 10.16
C GLY A 3 8.11 3.04 9.14
N PHE A 4 8.10 2.34 8.00
CA PHE A 4 7.05 2.47 6.98
C PHE A 4 5.67 2.05 7.53
N LEU A 5 5.59 0.87 8.14
CA LEU A 5 4.35 0.37 8.74
C LEU A 5 3.89 1.23 9.92
N HIS A 6 4.82 1.72 10.73
CA HIS A 6 4.49 2.64 11.83
C HIS A 6 3.87 3.94 11.33
N GLY A 7 4.48 4.58 10.33
CA GLY A 7 3.94 5.80 9.72
C GLY A 7 2.56 5.61 9.08
N LEU A 8 2.34 4.47 8.42
CA LEU A 8 1.01 4.12 7.89
C LEU A 8 -0.01 3.92 9.02
N TYR A 9 0.34 3.15 10.06
CA TYR A 9 -0.55 2.91 11.20
C TYR A 9 -0.90 4.22 11.93
N TYR A 10 0.08 5.10 12.13
CA TYR A 10 -0.12 6.41 12.71
C TYR A 10 -1.08 7.27 11.86
N SER A 11 -0.86 7.31 10.54
CA SER A 11 -1.75 8.01 9.60
C SER A 11 -3.19 7.47 9.66
N MET A 12 -3.35 6.14 9.69
CA MET A 12 -4.67 5.52 9.81
C MET A 12 -5.38 5.86 11.12
N ARG A 13 -4.65 5.92 12.25
CA ARG A 13 -5.18 6.39 13.53
C ARG A 13 -5.63 7.84 13.45
N ALA A 14 -4.78 8.73 12.92
CA ALA A 14 -5.10 10.14 12.78
C ALA A 14 -6.36 10.35 11.91
N ILE A 15 -6.48 9.61 10.80
CA ILE A 15 -7.66 9.62 9.93
C ILE A 15 -8.91 9.13 10.66
N HIS A 16 -8.80 8.05 11.44
CA HIS A 16 -9.94 7.48 12.17
C HIS A 16 -10.46 8.42 13.28
N TYR A 17 -9.56 9.08 14.01
CA TYR A 17 -9.94 9.98 15.11
C TYR A 17 -10.39 11.37 14.65
N ASN A 18 -10.21 11.70 13.38
CA ASN A 18 -10.73 12.95 12.82
C ASN A 18 -12.25 12.87 12.65
N LYS A 19 -12.99 13.46 13.60
CA LYS A 19 -14.46 13.48 13.65
C LYS A 19 -15.12 14.24 12.51
N GLU A 20 -14.39 15.14 11.84
CA GLU A 20 -14.91 15.92 10.70
C GLU A 20 -14.91 15.12 9.40
N ARG A 21 -14.19 14.00 9.36
CA ARG A 21 -14.04 13.19 8.16
C ARG A 21 -15.14 12.13 8.07
N THR A 22 -15.88 12.13 6.97
CA THR A 22 -16.98 11.18 6.70
C THR A 22 -16.64 10.11 5.67
N SER A 23 -15.51 10.25 4.96
CA SER A 23 -15.12 9.33 3.89
C SER A 23 -14.68 7.96 4.42
N LYS A 24 -14.85 6.91 3.63
CA LYS A 24 -14.28 5.59 3.95
C LYS A 24 -12.76 5.60 3.76
N THR A 25 -12.05 4.73 4.48
CA THR A 25 -10.60 4.52 4.33
C THR A 25 -10.39 3.04 4.09
N TYR A 26 -9.61 2.68 3.08
CA TYR A 26 -9.33 1.28 2.75
C TYR A 26 -7.85 1.00 2.94
N PHE A 27 -7.53 -0.14 3.57
CA PHE A 27 -6.16 -0.55 3.86
C PHE A 27 -5.89 -1.92 3.22
N TYR A 28 -4.73 -2.06 2.58
CA TYR A 28 -4.31 -3.29 1.92
C TYR A 28 -2.87 -3.64 2.25
N ARG A 29 -2.50 -4.89 1.97
CA ARG A 29 -1.14 -5.39 1.98
C ARG A 29 -0.95 -6.28 0.75
N LEU A 30 0.07 -5.99 -0.04
CA LEU A 30 0.51 -6.90 -1.08
C LEU A 30 1.35 -8.02 -0.45
N SER A 31 0.95 -9.26 -0.72
CA SER A 31 1.65 -10.47 -0.29
C SER A 31 2.02 -11.39 -1.46
N ASP A 32 1.46 -11.15 -2.66
CA ASP A 32 1.85 -11.84 -3.89
C ASP A 32 3.26 -11.40 -4.34
N ASP A 33 4.23 -12.27 -4.14
CA ASP A 33 5.61 -12.08 -4.55
C ASP A 33 5.96 -12.75 -5.89
N SER A 34 4.96 -13.25 -6.64
CA SER A 34 5.20 -13.93 -7.92
C SER A 34 5.76 -13.03 -9.02
N TYR A 35 5.46 -11.72 -9.02
CA TYR A 35 6.06 -10.78 -9.97
C TYR A 35 7.38 -10.18 -9.50
N SER A 36 7.39 -9.62 -8.27
CA SER A 36 8.62 -9.14 -7.59
C SER A 36 9.54 -8.26 -8.45
N ILE A 37 8.97 -7.42 -9.32
CA ILE A 37 9.68 -6.74 -10.40
C ILE A 37 10.78 -5.78 -9.90
N PHE A 38 10.59 -5.15 -8.74
CA PHE A 38 11.56 -4.21 -8.21
C PHE A 38 12.84 -4.91 -7.76
N LYS A 39 12.72 -6.12 -7.19
CA LYS A 39 13.88 -6.97 -6.87
C LYS A 39 14.68 -7.30 -8.13
N ASN A 40 14.00 -7.55 -9.25
CA ASN A 40 14.64 -7.82 -10.55
C ASN A 40 15.44 -6.61 -11.06
N PHE A 41 14.95 -5.39 -10.86
CA PHE A 41 15.63 -4.16 -11.30
C PHE A 41 16.83 -3.77 -10.44
N ILE A 42 16.77 -4.00 -9.12
CA ILE A 42 17.85 -3.58 -8.22
C ILE A 42 18.99 -4.59 -8.14
N SER A 43 18.71 -5.89 -8.08
CA SER A 43 19.78 -6.88 -7.97
C SER A 43 19.33 -8.31 -8.25
N LYS A 44 20.01 -8.97 -9.20
CA LYS A 44 19.86 -10.41 -9.46
C LYS A 44 20.11 -11.28 -8.21
N SER A 45 20.96 -10.83 -7.29
CA SER A 45 21.22 -11.55 -6.03
C SER A 45 20.02 -11.54 -5.07
N ARG A 46 19.19 -10.50 -5.14
CA ARG A 46 18.01 -10.31 -4.29
C ARG A 46 16.76 -10.99 -4.84
N MET A 47 16.80 -11.49 -6.08
CA MET A 47 15.71 -12.30 -6.67
C MET A 47 15.40 -13.55 -5.85
N LYS A 48 16.38 -14.11 -5.14
CA LYS A 48 16.23 -15.32 -4.32
C LYS A 48 15.55 -15.07 -2.97
N LEU A 49 15.29 -13.81 -2.61
CA LEU A 49 14.61 -13.47 -1.36
C LEU A 49 13.10 -13.61 -1.56
N SER A 50 12.49 -14.45 -0.73
CA SER A 50 11.05 -14.60 -0.64
C SER A 50 10.39 -13.33 -0.09
N GLY A 51 9.15 -13.10 -0.49
CA GLY A 51 8.30 -12.02 -0.01
C GLY A 51 8.37 -10.76 -0.86
N VAL A 52 7.44 -9.85 -0.59
CA VAL A 52 7.25 -8.62 -1.35
C VAL A 52 8.21 -7.53 -0.86
N SER A 53 8.85 -6.84 -1.78
CA SER A 53 9.72 -5.69 -1.51
C SER A 53 8.97 -4.37 -1.69
N HIS A 54 9.61 -3.27 -1.30
CA HIS A 54 9.04 -1.95 -1.53
C HIS A 54 8.86 -1.71 -3.03
N THR A 55 7.73 -1.11 -3.42
CA THR A 55 7.36 -0.76 -4.82
C THR A 55 7.04 -1.93 -5.76
N ASP A 56 7.06 -3.18 -5.29
CA ASP A 56 6.63 -4.33 -6.12
C ASP A 56 5.15 -4.23 -6.54
N ASP A 57 4.32 -3.54 -5.76
CA ASP A 57 2.93 -3.21 -6.08
C ASP A 57 2.77 -2.37 -7.35
N LEU A 58 3.76 -1.55 -7.70
CA LEU A 58 3.75 -0.78 -8.95
C LEU A 58 3.79 -1.69 -10.18
N GLY A 59 4.47 -2.84 -10.09
CA GLY A 59 4.50 -3.82 -11.18
C GLY A 59 3.13 -4.37 -11.53
N TYR A 60 2.27 -4.53 -10.53
CA TYR A 60 0.90 -5.00 -10.73
C TYR A 60 -0.03 -3.88 -11.23
N LEU A 61 0.36 -2.61 -11.18
CA LEU A 61 -0.47 -1.48 -11.58
C LEU A 61 -0.04 -0.82 -12.90
N PHE A 62 1.26 -0.86 -13.22
CA PHE A 62 1.85 -0.12 -14.33
C PHE A 62 2.76 -1.01 -15.17
N ALA A 63 2.85 -0.70 -16.47
CA ALA A 63 3.81 -1.32 -17.35
C ALA A 63 5.22 -0.87 -16.97
N MET A 64 6.00 -1.77 -16.39
CA MET A 64 7.37 -1.50 -15.98
C MET A 64 8.33 -1.67 -17.15
N SER A 65 9.34 -0.81 -17.26
CA SER A 65 10.38 -0.94 -18.28
C SER A 65 11.76 -0.54 -17.75
N GLN A 66 12.80 -1.09 -18.37
CA GLN A 66 14.18 -0.67 -18.15
C GLN A 66 14.73 -0.04 -19.41
N GLU A 67 15.50 1.02 -19.24
CA GLU A 67 16.20 1.70 -20.32
C GLU A 67 17.68 1.32 -20.30
N TYR A 68 18.19 0.94 -21.47
CA TYR A 68 19.58 0.59 -21.68
C TYR A 68 20.18 1.55 -22.71
N ASN A 69 21.15 2.35 -22.29
CA ASN A 69 21.90 3.21 -23.19
C ASN A 69 23.00 2.40 -23.88
N ILE A 70 22.90 2.26 -25.19
CA ILE A 70 23.85 1.53 -26.04
C ILE A 70 24.47 2.54 -27.00
N GLY A 71 25.58 3.15 -26.58
CA GLY A 71 26.22 4.24 -27.31
C GLY A 71 25.32 5.48 -27.36
N TRP A 72 24.86 5.84 -28.55
CA TRP A 72 24.01 7.02 -28.81
C TRP A 72 22.50 6.68 -28.88
N TYR A 73 22.12 5.42 -28.68
CA TYR A 73 20.72 4.97 -28.71
C TYR A 73 20.26 4.47 -27.33
N THR A 74 19.00 4.72 -27.00
CA THR A 74 18.35 4.21 -25.78
C THR A 74 17.34 3.12 -26.15
N LEU A 75 17.61 1.90 -25.71
CA LEU A 75 16.69 0.76 -25.85
C LEU A 75 15.80 0.68 -24.61
N ARG A 76 14.47 0.73 -24.79
CA ARG A 76 13.50 0.50 -23.71
C ARG A 76 12.93 -0.91 -23.81
N ILE A 77 13.11 -1.71 -22.76
CA ILE A 77 12.60 -3.08 -22.66
C ILE A 77 11.50 -3.12 -21.61
N TYR A 78 10.28 -3.47 -22.02
CA TYR A 78 9.16 -3.66 -21.11
C TYR A 78 9.24 -5.03 -20.44
N SER A 79 8.85 -5.06 -19.16
CA SER A 79 8.78 -6.29 -18.39
C SER A 79 7.41 -6.93 -18.59
N GLU A 80 7.40 -8.24 -18.81
CA GLU A 80 6.15 -9.01 -18.87
C GLU A 80 5.70 -9.40 -17.46
N ILE A 81 4.39 -9.46 -17.25
CA ILE A 81 3.80 -9.93 -15.99
C ILE A 81 3.71 -11.47 -16.06
N PRO A 82 4.35 -12.21 -15.13
CA PRO A 82 4.30 -13.68 -15.09
C PRO A 82 2.88 -14.21 -15.03
N LYS A 83 2.64 -15.41 -15.54
CA LYS A 83 1.29 -16.00 -15.62
C LYS A 83 0.62 -16.09 -14.25
N GLU A 84 1.37 -16.50 -13.24
CA GLU A 84 0.99 -16.57 -11.83
C GLU A 84 0.62 -15.20 -11.23
N ALA A 85 1.17 -14.10 -11.74
CA ALA A 85 0.89 -12.73 -11.27
C ALA A 85 -0.31 -12.06 -11.99
N GLN A 86 -0.78 -12.65 -13.09
CA GLN A 86 -1.79 -12.04 -13.97
C GLN A 86 -3.11 -11.76 -13.24
N GLU A 87 -3.53 -12.67 -12.36
CA GLU A 87 -4.80 -12.52 -11.66
C GLU A 87 -4.76 -11.39 -10.63
N THR A 88 -3.67 -11.32 -9.85
CA THR A 88 -3.41 -10.21 -8.92
C THR A 88 -3.36 -8.88 -9.66
N HIS A 89 -2.64 -8.80 -10.78
CA HIS A 89 -2.57 -7.61 -11.63
C HIS A 89 -3.96 -7.13 -12.07
N LYS A 90 -4.76 -8.04 -12.64
CA LYS A 90 -6.10 -7.77 -13.14
C LYS A 90 -7.05 -7.28 -12.03
N LYS A 91 -6.99 -7.91 -10.86
CA LYS A 91 -7.79 -7.51 -9.68
C LYS A 91 -7.35 -6.15 -9.14
N MET A 92 -6.04 -5.91 -9.00
CA MET A 92 -5.51 -4.62 -8.54
C MET A 92 -5.93 -3.47 -9.47
N ILE A 93 -5.76 -3.62 -10.78
CA ILE A 93 -6.25 -2.60 -11.74
C ILE A 93 -7.75 -2.33 -11.54
N THR A 94 -8.55 -3.39 -11.40
CA THR A 94 -9.99 -3.26 -11.23
C THR A 94 -10.34 -2.49 -9.95
N LEU A 95 -9.74 -2.85 -8.81
CA LEU A 95 -9.99 -2.20 -7.53
C LEU A 95 -9.54 -0.73 -7.51
N TRP A 96 -8.35 -0.44 -8.05
CA TRP A 96 -7.82 0.94 -8.11
C TRP A 96 -8.66 1.83 -9.01
N THR A 97 -9.07 1.33 -10.18
CA THR A 97 -9.91 2.11 -11.12
C THR A 97 -11.31 2.37 -10.57
N ASN A 98 -11.91 1.40 -9.87
CA ASN A 98 -13.19 1.61 -9.17
C ASN A 98 -13.07 2.66 -8.06
N PHE A 99 -12.03 2.56 -7.24
CA PHE A 99 -11.79 3.53 -6.16
C PHE A 99 -11.58 4.94 -6.72
N ALA A 100 -10.76 5.10 -7.76
CA ALA A 100 -10.51 6.39 -8.39
C ALA A 100 -11.79 7.05 -8.95
N LYS A 101 -12.75 6.23 -9.42
CA LYS A 101 -13.99 6.73 -10.03
C LYS A 101 -15.13 6.94 -9.05
N THR A 102 -15.17 6.19 -7.96
CA THR A 102 -16.36 6.12 -7.09
C THR A 102 -16.08 6.35 -5.60
N GLY A 103 -14.81 6.34 -5.19
CA GLY A 103 -14.41 6.32 -3.77
C GLY A 103 -14.65 4.98 -3.06
N ASP A 104 -15.09 3.94 -3.77
CA ASP A 104 -15.35 2.60 -3.23
C ASP A 104 -14.75 1.54 -4.18
N PRO A 105 -13.77 0.73 -3.75
CA PRO A 105 -13.02 -0.17 -4.63
C PRO A 105 -13.88 -1.32 -5.18
N LEU A 106 -15.00 -1.67 -4.51
CA LEU A 106 -15.91 -2.73 -4.95
C LEU A 106 -17.07 -2.20 -5.79
N LYS A 107 -17.31 -0.88 -5.76
CA LYS A 107 -18.40 -0.28 -6.54
C LYS A 107 -18.02 -0.15 -8.01
N SER A 108 -18.75 -0.88 -8.85
CA SER A 108 -18.68 -0.66 -10.30
C SER A 108 -19.25 0.71 -10.66
N TRP A 109 -18.50 1.46 -11.46
CA TRP A 109 -18.96 2.74 -12.04
C TRP A 109 -19.75 2.56 -13.34
N ILE A 110 -19.70 1.36 -13.97
CA ILE A 110 -20.52 0.98 -15.13
C ILE A 110 -21.73 0.17 -14.63
N SER A 111 -22.94 0.51 -15.04
CA SER A 111 -24.14 -0.30 -14.79
C SER A 111 -24.03 -1.64 -15.52
N GLU A 112 -24.44 -2.74 -14.86
CA GLU A 112 -24.38 -4.13 -15.36
C GLU A 112 -24.82 -4.31 -16.82
N LYS A 113 -25.72 -3.46 -17.32
CA LYS A 113 -26.37 -3.57 -18.65
C LYS A 113 -25.56 -3.04 -19.84
N LYS A 114 -24.37 -2.43 -19.64
CA LYS A 114 -23.49 -1.95 -20.73
C LYS A 114 -22.08 -2.52 -20.69
N ARG A 115 -21.85 -3.59 -19.92
CA ARG A 115 -20.53 -4.20 -19.81
C ARG A 115 -20.24 -5.12 -21.02
N PRO A 116 -19.18 -4.87 -21.81
CA PRO A 116 -18.30 -5.98 -22.16
C PRO A 116 -17.77 -6.57 -20.83
N LYS A 117 -17.46 -7.87 -20.78
CA LYS A 117 -16.83 -8.58 -19.63
C LYS A 117 -15.95 -7.67 -18.74
N PRO A 118 -15.94 -7.85 -17.39
CA PRO A 118 -15.15 -7.00 -16.49
C PRO A 118 -13.76 -6.80 -17.08
N PRO A 119 -13.32 -5.55 -17.36
CA PRO A 119 -12.33 -5.34 -18.40
C PRO A 119 -10.96 -5.93 -18.05
N TYR A 120 -10.71 -6.30 -16.78
CA TYR A 120 -9.44 -6.86 -16.35
C TYR A 120 -9.59 -8.05 -15.39
N GLY A 121 -10.13 -7.89 -14.17
CA GLY A 121 -10.20 -8.97 -13.15
C GLY A 121 -11.56 -9.13 -12.49
N ASP A 122 -11.90 -10.36 -12.10
CA ASP A 122 -13.11 -10.63 -11.33
C ASP A 122 -12.88 -10.32 -9.85
N ILE A 123 -13.77 -9.50 -9.29
CA ILE A 123 -13.71 -9.05 -7.88
C ILE A 123 -15.00 -9.40 -7.13
N SER A 124 -15.89 -10.20 -7.71
CA SER A 124 -17.21 -10.52 -7.15
C SER A 124 -17.14 -11.22 -5.79
N GLU A 125 -16.11 -12.03 -5.56
CA GLU A 125 -15.88 -12.76 -4.32
C GLU A 125 -15.06 -11.96 -3.28
N ILE A 126 -14.56 -10.78 -3.64
CA ILE A 126 -13.70 -9.98 -2.77
C ILE A 126 -14.56 -9.17 -1.79
N THR A 127 -14.26 -9.31 -0.50
CA THR A 127 -14.75 -8.40 0.54
C THR A 127 -13.64 -7.44 0.95
N TRP A 128 -13.91 -6.14 0.94
CA TRP A 128 -12.97 -5.11 1.39
C TRP A 128 -13.68 -4.08 2.26
N ASN A 129 -13.69 -4.35 3.56
CA ASN A 129 -14.32 -3.44 4.52
C ASN A 129 -13.45 -2.21 4.77
N PRO A 130 -14.06 -1.03 4.99
CA PRO A 130 -13.32 0.14 5.44
C PRO A 130 -12.58 -0.12 6.74
N PHE A 131 -11.40 0.49 6.87
CA PHE A 131 -10.55 0.40 8.04
C PHE A 131 -11.29 0.89 9.30
N ASN A 132 -11.17 0.11 10.38
CA ASN A 132 -11.72 0.41 11.69
C ASN A 132 -10.65 0.16 12.75
N ILE A 133 -10.33 1.15 13.59
CA ILE A 133 -9.28 0.99 14.60
C ILE A 133 -9.65 -0.04 15.69
N LYS A 134 -10.96 -0.25 15.94
CA LYS A 134 -11.47 -1.19 16.95
C LYS A 134 -11.37 -2.64 16.48
N ASP A 135 -11.41 -2.85 15.16
CA ASP A 135 -11.28 -4.15 14.50
C ASP A 135 -10.34 -3.98 13.28
N PRO A 136 -9.04 -3.81 13.55
CA PRO A 136 -8.06 -3.37 12.57
C PRO A 136 -7.80 -4.50 11.56
N LYS A 137 -8.28 -4.30 10.34
CA LYS A 137 -8.15 -5.26 9.25
C LYS A 137 -7.62 -4.62 7.99
N TYR A 138 -7.06 -5.44 7.12
CA TYR A 138 -6.60 -5.05 5.78
C TYR A 138 -6.98 -6.12 4.76
N LEU A 139 -7.07 -5.72 3.49
CA LEU A 139 -7.18 -6.66 2.39
C LEU A 139 -5.79 -7.19 2.05
N ASP A 140 -5.55 -8.47 2.32
CA ASP A 140 -4.35 -9.18 1.89
C ASP A 140 -4.49 -9.56 0.42
N MET A 141 -3.57 -9.11 -0.41
CA MET A 141 -3.52 -9.39 -1.84
C MET A 141 -2.44 -10.43 -2.09
N ALA A 142 -2.79 -11.70 -1.86
CA ALA A 142 -1.91 -12.84 -2.08
C ALA A 142 -2.25 -13.52 -3.42
N ASN A 143 -1.33 -14.35 -3.92
CA ASN A 143 -1.52 -15.07 -5.18
C ASN A 143 -2.73 -16.01 -5.12
N GLU A 144 -2.93 -16.64 -3.96
CA GLU A 144 -4.03 -17.59 -3.70
C GLU A 144 -5.40 -16.90 -3.63
N GLY A 145 -5.44 -15.58 -3.47
CA GLY A 145 -6.69 -14.82 -3.40
C GLY A 145 -6.63 -13.61 -2.47
N PHE A 146 -7.64 -12.76 -2.60
CA PHE A 146 -7.73 -11.50 -1.88
C PHE A 146 -8.66 -11.65 -0.68
N ASN A 147 -8.11 -11.58 0.52
CA ASN A 147 -8.84 -11.94 1.74
C ASN A 147 -8.62 -10.90 2.85
N MET A 148 -9.67 -10.62 3.64
CA MET A 148 -9.52 -9.77 4.82
C MET A 148 -8.71 -10.49 5.90
N LYS A 149 -7.66 -9.84 6.41
CA LYS A 149 -6.83 -10.33 7.51
C LYS A 149 -6.76 -9.32 8.65
N ASN A 150 -6.53 -9.82 9.86
CA ASN A 150 -6.31 -8.99 11.04
C ASN A 150 -4.92 -8.33 10.96
N PHE A 151 -4.85 -7.07 11.37
CA PHE A 151 -3.60 -6.34 11.51
C PHE A 151 -3.03 -6.59 12.92
N GLU A 152 -2.24 -7.65 13.05
CA GLU A 152 -1.68 -8.09 14.34
C GLU A 152 -0.37 -7.36 14.71
N GLU A 153 0.24 -6.64 13.76
CA GLU A 153 1.50 -5.93 13.97
C GLU A 153 1.37 -4.70 14.87
N GLN A 154 0.19 -4.39 15.42
CA GLN A 154 -0.02 -3.26 16.33
C GLN A 154 0.92 -3.28 17.54
N GLN A 155 1.13 -4.44 18.16
CA GLN A 155 2.06 -4.56 19.29
C GLN A 155 3.50 -4.19 18.90
N ARG A 156 3.88 -4.39 17.64
CA ARG A 156 5.20 -4.00 17.11
C ARG A 156 5.33 -2.50 16.91
N MET A 157 4.23 -1.77 16.93
CA MET A 157 4.18 -0.30 16.80
C MET A 157 4.31 0.41 18.15
N GLU A 158 4.05 -0.25 19.27
CA GLU A 158 4.08 0.39 20.60
C GLU A 158 5.43 0.97 20.99
N PRO A 159 6.58 0.27 20.82
CA PRO A 159 7.88 0.88 21.14
C PRO A 159 8.16 2.14 20.32
N TRP A 160 7.66 2.21 19.09
CA TRP A 160 7.78 3.41 18.26
C TRP A 160 6.87 4.52 18.76
N ASN A 161 5.64 4.20 19.21
CA ASN A 161 4.75 5.17 19.83
C ASN A 161 5.37 5.79 21.09
N GLU A 162 5.98 4.97 21.94
CA GLU A 162 6.68 5.41 23.16
C GLU A 162 7.85 6.34 22.83
N LEU A 163 8.71 5.93 21.88
CA LEU A 163 9.84 6.72 21.42
C LEU A 163 9.40 8.09 20.88
N HIS A 164 8.36 8.12 20.04
CA HIS A 164 7.82 9.37 19.50
C HIS A 164 7.21 10.26 20.59
N ALA A 165 6.54 9.69 21.58
CA ALA A 165 5.96 10.43 22.70
C ALA A 165 7.05 11.02 23.62
N GLU A 166 8.11 10.28 23.89
CA GLU A 166 9.26 10.78 24.66
C GLU A 166 9.99 11.90 23.91
N TYR A 167 10.27 11.71 22.62
CA TYR A 167 10.88 12.73 21.79
C TYR A 167 10.03 14.02 21.75
N HIS A 168 8.70 13.90 21.60
CA HIS A 168 7.82 15.06 21.61
C HIS A 168 7.84 15.82 22.94
N ARG A 169 7.81 15.10 24.07
CA ARG A 169 7.95 15.71 25.42
C ARG A 169 9.27 16.45 25.58
N TYR A 170 10.37 15.86 25.11
CA TYR A 170 11.69 16.47 25.15
C TYR A 170 11.76 17.78 24.35
N ILE A 171 11.17 17.81 23.14
CA ILE A 171 11.13 19.03 22.32
C ILE A 171 10.33 20.14 23.01
N LEU A 172 9.17 19.83 23.61
CA LEU A 172 8.36 20.80 24.34
C LEU A 172 9.11 21.43 25.53
N ASP A 173 9.83 20.62 26.31
CA ASP A 173 10.67 21.08 27.42
C ASP A 173 11.81 22.00 26.93
N LEU A 174 12.45 21.67 25.81
CA LEU A 174 13.46 22.53 25.20
C LEU A 174 12.90 23.89 24.75
N GLU A 175 11.71 23.90 24.14
CA GLU A 175 11.04 25.12 23.71
C GLU A 175 10.64 26.00 24.90
N GLU A 176 10.14 25.41 25.98
CA GLU A 176 9.81 26.13 27.21
C GLU A 176 11.06 26.76 27.85
N LYS A 177 12.15 25.99 27.95
CA LYS A 177 13.45 26.48 28.45
C LYS A 177 14.01 27.61 27.61
N ARG A 178 13.84 27.59 26.28
CA ARG A 178 14.24 28.69 25.38
C ARG A 178 13.42 29.95 25.64
N LYS A 179 12.09 29.84 25.72
CA LYS A 179 11.20 30.97 26.01
C LYS A 179 11.50 31.62 27.37
N LEU A 180 11.90 30.84 28.37
CA LEU A 180 12.30 31.36 29.69
C LEU A 180 13.64 32.11 29.66
N LYS A 181 14.56 31.73 28.76
CA LYS A 181 15.85 32.42 28.59
C LYS A 181 15.71 33.72 27.79
N GLU A 182 14.80 33.79 26.83
CA GLU A 182 14.54 34.99 26.03
C GLU A 182 13.76 36.08 26.79
N LYS A 183 13.13 35.72 27.92
CA LYS A 183 12.40 36.65 28.80
C LYS A 183 13.25 37.26 29.92
N LYS A 184 14.52 36.88 30.04
CA LYS A 184 15.49 37.42 31.01
C LYS A 184 16.51 38.29 30.29
#